data_AF-A0A835YYT3-F1
#
_entry.id   AF-A0A835YYT3-F1
#
_cell.length_a   1.000
_cell.length_b   1.000
_cell.length_c   1.000
_cell.angle_alpha   90.00
_cell.angle_beta   90.00
_cell.angle_gamma   90.00
#
_symmetry.space_group_name_H-M   'P 1'
#
loop_
_entity.id
_entity.type
_entity.pdbx_description
1 polymer ?
#
loop_
_entity_poly.entity_id
_entity_poly.type
_entity_poly.pdbx_seq_one_letter_code
_entity_poly.pdbx_strand_id
1 'polypeptide(L)'
;MANKARAEGLSPPKAPIVLTKDQGRALKRRLPLPQKLEFFAWWREPASLSSTTPGALRKDVRVVFDTSSGGFSLRFADGAVKVSSAEDTKRRVLDGWDLHVGAQLILLGRKTTLRQTACQATAAWLVSEATFLMEIRSNLRSALSKYGLFPRGDASAHERAVRHAVAFRKTPEPSAVNLRRVLLDIDQLHQALAEIEPREAWLLTSHLKVGTAAAAVGKEQGSGSDLSVAA
;
A
#
# COMPACT_ATOMS: atom_id res chain seq x y z
N MET A 1 -28.18 -48.29 -44.90
CA MET A 1 -28.45 -47.07 -44.11
C MET A 1 -27.65 -47.21 -42.81
N ALA A 2 -26.39 -46.79 -42.74
CA ALA A 2 -25.87 -45.43 -42.53
C ALA A 2 -25.63 -45.09 -41.02
N ASN A 3 -24.34 -44.94 -40.69
CA ASN A 3 -23.69 -44.07 -39.68
C ASN A 3 -23.63 -44.42 -38.17
N LYS A 4 -22.50 -45.04 -37.78
CA LYS A 4 -21.36 -44.51 -36.98
C LYS A 4 -21.52 -43.17 -36.20
N ALA A 5 -21.29 -43.22 -34.87
CA ALA A 5 -20.55 -42.24 -34.01
C ALA A 5 -20.58 -42.79 -32.56
N ARG A 6 -19.51 -43.25 -31.88
CA ARG A 6 -18.29 -42.62 -31.31
C ARG A 6 -18.52 -41.26 -30.64
N ALA A 7 -18.45 -41.24 -29.32
CA ALA A 7 -18.14 -40.06 -28.50
C ALA A 7 -17.12 -40.47 -27.42
N GLU A 8 -15.84 -40.39 -27.78
CA GLU A 8 -14.74 -40.14 -26.84
C GLU A 8 -14.72 -38.63 -26.53
N GLY A 9 -14.29 -38.24 -25.33
CA GLY A 9 -13.97 -36.85 -24.97
C GLY A 9 -14.47 -36.47 -23.58
N LEU A 10 -13.75 -35.79 -22.70
CA LEU A 10 -12.63 -34.87 -22.87
C LEU A 10 -11.59 -35.11 -21.76
N SER A 11 -10.36 -35.50 -22.13
CA SER A 11 -9.19 -35.12 -21.35
C SER A 11 -8.96 -33.62 -21.59
N PRO A 12 -8.80 -32.77 -20.56
CA PRO A 12 -8.43 -31.39 -20.81
C PRO A 12 -7.07 -31.36 -21.52
N PRO A 13 -6.89 -30.47 -22.51
CA PRO A 13 -5.63 -30.33 -23.21
C PRO A 13 -4.57 -29.86 -22.22
N LYS A 14 -3.58 -30.71 -21.98
CA LYS A 14 -2.32 -30.34 -21.34
C LYS A 14 -1.54 -29.45 -22.31
N ALA A 15 -1.97 -28.21 -22.44
CA ALA A 15 -1.24 -27.24 -23.23
C ALA A 15 0.12 -27.02 -22.55
N PRO A 16 1.25 -27.15 -23.27
CA PRO A 16 2.53 -26.72 -22.74
C PRO A 16 2.41 -25.23 -22.41
N ILE A 17 2.81 -24.85 -21.20
CA ILE A 17 2.89 -23.45 -20.76
C ILE A 17 3.94 -22.78 -21.66
N VAL A 18 3.49 -22.18 -22.75
CA VAL A 18 4.30 -21.26 -23.53
C VAL A 18 4.35 -19.97 -22.72
N LEU A 19 5.38 -19.86 -21.87
CA LEU A 19 5.80 -18.58 -21.29
C LEU A 19 6.14 -17.66 -22.47
N THR A 20 5.19 -16.83 -22.88
CA THR A 20 5.45 -15.83 -23.91
C THR A 20 6.54 -14.89 -23.40
N LYS A 21 7.52 -14.61 -24.26
CA LYS A 21 8.69 -13.75 -24.02
C LYS A 21 8.36 -12.39 -23.36
N ASP A 22 7.11 -11.94 -23.44
CA ASP A 22 6.60 -10.69 -22.87
C ASP A 22 6.31 -10.72 -21.37
N GLN A 23 6.21 -11.89 -20.72
CA GLN A 23 6.04 -11.96 -19.26
C GLN A 23 7.33 -11.63 -18.47
N GLY A 24 8.43 -11.38 -19.20
CA GLY A 24 9.72 -10.96 -18.67
C GLY A 24 10.03 -9.49 -18.92
N ARG A 25 9.05 -8.58 -18.92
CA ARG A 25 9.40 -7.15 -18.73
C ARG A 25 10.16 -7.07 -17.42
N ALA A 26 11.43 -6.69 -17.51
CA ALA A 26 12.29 -6.56 -16.34
C ALA A 26 11.59 -5.61 -15.36
N LEU A 27 11.15 -6.16 -14.22
CA LEU A 27 10.56 -5.38 -13.14
C LEU A 27 11.48 -4.19 -12.87
N LYS A 28 10.93 -2.98 -12.92
CA LYS A 28 11.74 -1.78 -12.71
C LYS A 28 12.45 -1.90 -11.36
N ARG A 29 13.73 -1.52 -11.33
CA ARG A 29 14.53 -1.51 -10.09
C ARG A 29 13.82 -0.67 -9.04
N ARG A 30 13.59 -1.26 -7.86
CA ARG A 30 13.05 -0.58 -6.68
C ARG A 30 14.09 0.40 -6.14
N LEU A 31 13.63 1.58 -5.77
CA LEU A 31 14.45 2.48 -4.98
C LEU A 31 14.48 2.01 -3.51
N PRO A 32 15.60 2.18 -2.80
CA PRO A 32 15.65 1.87 -1.37
C PRO A 32 14.66 2.75 -0.60
N LEU A 33 14.10 2.21 0.48
CA LEU A 33 13.24 2.96 1.39
C LEU A 33 14.04 4.11 2.02
N PRO A 34 13.60 5.38 1.87
CA PRO A 34 14.25 6.50 2.52
C PRO A 34 14.17 6.37 4.05
N GLN A 35 15.15 6.93 4.77
CA GLN A 35 15.11 6.97 6.24
C GLN A 35 13.89 7.76 6.77
N LYS A 36 13.41 8.74 5.99
CA LYS A 36 12.28 9.59 6.35
C LYS A 36 11.35 9.77 5.17
N LEU A 37 10.05 9.64 5.45
CA LEU A 37 8.99 10.04 4.53
C LEU A 37 8.44 11.39 4.98
N GLU A 38 8.53 12.40 4.12
CA GLU A 38 8.12 13.77 4.45
C GLU A 38 6.96 14.23 3.57
N PHE A 39 5.97 14.86 4.21
CA PHE A 39 4.77 15.35 3.56
C PHE A 39 4.40 16.74 4.07
N PHE A 40 3.95 17.60 3.17
CA PHE A 40 3.17 18.77 3.56
C PHE A 40 1.73 18.33 3.80
N ALA A 41 1.18 18.75 4.93
CA ALA A 41 -0.16 18.41 5.36
C ALA A 41 -0.85 19.60 6.01
N TRP A 42 -2.13 19.44 6.32
CA TRP A 42 -2.91 20.43 7.02
C TRP A 42 -4.09 19.78 7.75
N TRP A 43 -4.62 20.50 8.73
CA TRP A 43 -5.92 20.23 9.33
C TRP A 43 -6.71 21.52 9.53
N ARG A 44 -8.00 21.38 9.83
CA ARG A 44 -8.87 22.49 10.26
C ARG A 44 -8.92 22.52 11.77
N GLU A 45 -8.67 23.69 12.33
CA GLU A 45 -8.98 23.99 13.71
C GLU A 45 -10.44 24.50 13.77
N PRO A 46 -11.24 24.03 14.74
CA PRO A 46 -12.56 24.60 14.96
C PRO A 46 -12.40 26.09 15.27
N ALA A 47 -13.33 26.92 14.79
CA ALA A 47 -13.36 28.32 15.16
C ALA A 47 -13.40 28.39 16.70
N SER A 48 -12.43 29.08 17.30
CA SER A 48 -12.47 29.34 18.73
C SER A 48 -13.66 30.24 19.02
N LEU A 49 -14.36 30.02 20.13
CA LEU A 49 -15.41 30.91 20.65
C LEU A 49 -14.89 32.36 20.82
N SER A 50 -13.58 32.56 20.87
CA SER A 50 -12.92 33.86 21.02
C SER A 50 -12.44 34.52 19.71
N SER A 51 -12.57 33.87 18.55
CA SER A 51 -12.07 34.47 17.29
C SER A 51 -13.18 35.20 16.55
N THR A 52 -13.00 36.51 16.33
CA THR A 52 -13.89 37.41 15.59
C THR A 52 -14.00 37.06 14.09
N THR A 53 -13.21 36.11 13.60
CA THR A 53 -13.22 35.66 12.21
C THR A 53 -14.12 34.43 12.07
N PRO A 54 -15.27 34.53 11.37
CA PRO A 54 -16.12 33.37 11.10
C PRO A 54 -15.41 32.43 10.12
N GLY A 55 -14.83 31.34 10.63
CA GLY A 55 -14.25 30.29 9.79
C GLY A 55 -13.31 29.35 10.54
N ALA A 56 -13.31 28.07 10.15
CA ALA A 56 -12.34 27.10 10.66
C ALA A 56 -10.93 27.49 10.17
N LEU A 57 -10.01 27.81 11.08
CA LEU A 57 -8.64 28.17 10.75
C LEU A 57 -7.91 26.96 10.20
N ARG A 58 -7.24 27.10 9.05
CA ARG A 58 -6.38 26.05 8.51
C ARG A 58 -5.00 26.16 9.12
N LYS A 59 -4.50 25.04 9.66
CA LYS A 59 -3.12 24.92 10.14
C LYS A 59 -2.32 24.03 9.20
N ASP A 60 -1.26 24.60 8.64
CA ASP A 60 -0.30 23.87 7.81
C ASP A 60 0.80 23.26 8.68
N VAL A 61 1.20 22.03 8.35
CA VAL A 61 2.16 21.24 9.11
C VAL A 61 2.99 20.39 8.16
N ARG A 62 4.27 20.18 8.47
CA ARG A 62 5.07 19.15 7.81
C ARG A 62 5.08 17.88 8.66
N VAL A 63 4.60 16.79 8.09
CA VAL A 63 4.60 15.46 8.71
C VAL A 63 5.85 14.73 8.25
N VAL A 64 6.65 14.26 9.21
CA VAL A 64 7.84 13.45 8.99
C VAL A 64 7.64 12.10 9.65
N PHE A 65 7.70 11.03 8.89
CA PHE A 65 7.68 9.65 9.39
C PHE A 65 9.08 9.07 9.32
N ASP A 66 9.59 8.56 10.44
CA ASP A 66 10.88 7.91 10.54
C ASP A 66 10.72 6.41 10.28
N THR A 67 11.33 5.91 9.20
CA THR A 67 11.06 4.55 8.70
C THR A 67 11.72 3.45 9.55
N SER A 68 12.73 3.80 10.35
CA SER A 68 13.38 2.87 11.27
C SER A 68 12.63 2.70 12.59
N SER A 69 12.08 3.78 13.12
CA SER A 69 11.40 3.78 14.43
C SER A 69 9.88 3.63 14.31
N GLY A 70 9.31 3.92 13.14
CA GLY A 70 7.86 4.00 12.95
C GLY A 70 7.22 5.23 13.59
N GLY A 71 8.02 6.15 14.12
CA GLY A 71 7.54 7.36 14.79
C GLY A 71 7.25 8.51 13.83
N PHE A 72 6.39 9.43 14.27
CA PHE A 72 6.04 10.65 13.56
C PHE A 72 6.66 11.88 14.24
N SER A 73 6.97 12.89 13.45
CA SER A 73 7.35 14.23 13.91
C SER A 73 6.60 15.27 13.09
N LEU A 74 5.88 16.14 13.78
CA LEU A 74 5.12 17.25 13.22
C LEU A 74 5.95 18.51 13.35
N ARG A 75 6.30 19.14 12.23
CA ARG A 75 7.02 20.40 12.20
C ARG A 75 6.08 21.53 11.81
N PHE A 76 6.03 22.53 12.67
CA PHE A 76 5.32 23.78 12.49
C PHE A 76 6.33 24.92 12.25
N ALA A 77 5.85 26.13 12.04
CA ALA A 77 6.72 27.30 11.90
C ALA A 77 7.47 27.64 13.21
N ASP A 78 6.86 27.32 14.35
CA ASP A 78 7.27 27.69 15.71
C ASP A 78 7.92 26.54 16.50
N GLY A 79 7.95 25.32 15.96
CA GLY A 79 8.55 24.18 16.65
C GLY A 79 8.26 22.82 16.04
N ALA A 80 8.64 21.76 16.76
CA ALA A 80 8.39 20.38 16.36
C ALA A 80 7.85 19.55 17.52
N VAL A 81 6.88 18.69 17.23
CA VAL A 81 6.25 17.78 18.18
C VAL A 81 6.43 16.35 17.70
N LYS A 82 6.94 15.46 18.57
CA LYS A 82 7.02 14.02 18.27
C LYS A 82 5.73 13.32 18.64
N VAL A 83 5.31 12.38 17.82
CA VAL A 83 4.12 11.54 18.02
C VAL A 83 4.53 10.09 17.78
N SER A 84 4.22 9.19 18.72
CA SER A 84 4.63 7.78 18.64
C SER A 84 3.94 7.03 17.49
N SER A 85 2.68 7.37 17.21
CA SER A 85 1.89 6.71 16.17
C SER A 85 0.85 7.67 15.58
N ALA A 86 0.42 7.36 14.36
CA ALA A 86 -0.74 7.99 13.74
C ALA A 86 -1.79 6.92 13.48
N GLU A 87 -3.06 7.31 13.50
CA GLU A 87 -4.18 6.40 13.22
C GLU A 87 -4.94 6.83 11.97
N ASP A 88 -5.64 5.91 11.31
CA ASP A 88 -6.67 6.28 10.33
C ASP A 88 -7.99 6.65 11.03
N THR A 89 -9.01 6.98 10.23
CA THR A 89 -10.36 7.27 10.73
C THR A 89 -11.06 6.07 11.39
N LYS A 90 -10.50 4.86 11.24
CA LYS A 90 -10.99 3.62 11.83
C LYS A 90 -10.14 3.19 13.04
N ARG A 91 -9.27 4.07 13.55
CA ARG A 91 -8.38 3.83 14.68
C ARG A 91 -7.33 2.72 14.44
N ARG A 92 -6.99 2.45 13.19
CA ARG A 92 -5.87 1.56 12.86
C ARG A 92 -4.57 2.37 12.88
N VAL A 93 -3.57 1.87 13.60
CA VAL A 93 -2.21 2.41 13.56
C VAL A 93 -1.66 2.33 12.14
N LEU A 94 -1.12 3.45 11.67
CA LEU A 94 -0.58 3.60 10.32
C LEU A 94 0.93 3.47 10.34
N ASP A 95 1.47 2.86 9.28
CA ASP A 95 2.90 2.80 9.01
C ASP A 95 3.25 3.40 7.64
N GLY A 96 4.52 3.30 7.24
CA GLY A 96 5.03 3.89 6.01
C GLY A 96 4.32 3.43 4.72
N TRP A 97 3.68 2.27 4.72
CA TRP A 97 2.94 1.76 3.54
C TRP A 97 1.54 2.36 3.41
N ASP A 98 1.01 2.95 4.48
CA ASP A 98 -0.26 3.65 4.49
C ASP A 98 -0.10 5.13 4.06
N LEU A 99 1.12 5.66 4.07
CA LEU A 99 1.39 7.07 3.78
C LEU A 99 1.48 7.33 2.28
N HIS A 100 0.58 8.18 1.79
CA HIS A 100 0.52 8.60 0.40
C HIS A 100 -0.12 9.99 0.31
N VAL A 101 0.06 10.68 -0.82
CA VAL A 101 -0.63 11.93 -1.10
C VAL A 101 -2.14 11.69 -1.12
N GLY A 102 -2.88 12.45 -0.32
CA GLY A 102 -4.32 12.30 -0.11
C GLY A 102 -4.69 11.45 1.11
N ALA A 103 -3.72 10.78 1.76
CA ALA A 103 -3.99 10.01 2.97
C ALA A 103 -4.56 10.89 4.09
N GLN A 104 -5.58 10.37 4.77
CA GLN A 104 -6.19 10.99 5.94
C GLN A 104 -5.78 10.24 7.20
N LEU A 105 -5.16 10.95 8.13
CA LEU A 105 -4.66 10.41 9.38
C LEU A 105 -5.10 11.29 10.55
N ILE A 106 -5.17 10.70 11.73
CA ILE A 106 -5.43 11.38 12.98
C ILE A 106 -4.09 11.63 13.67
N LEU A 107 -3.75 12.90 13.83
CA LEU A 107 -2.54 13.37 14.50
C LEU A 107 -2.95 14.34 15.60
N LEU A 108 -2.53 14.07 16.84
CA LEU A 108 -2.92 14.89 18.02
C LEU A 108 -4.45 15.09 18.11
N GLY A 109 -5.22 14.04 17.79
CA GLY A 109 -6.69 14.09 17.76
C GLY A 109 -7.29 14.91 16.60
N ARG A 110 -6.48 15.40 15.65
CA ARG A 110 -6.92 16.19 14.49
C ARG A 110 -6.87 15.38 13.21
N LYS A 111 -7.94 15.45 12.43
CA LYS A 111 -8.00 14.90 11.07
C LYS A 111 -7.08 15.71 10.15
N THR A 112 -5.99 15.09 9.74
CA THR A 112 -4.91 15.66 8.96
C THR A 112 -4.89 15.02 7.57
N THR A 113 -4.74 15.82 6.52
CA THR A 113 -4.65 15.31 5.14
C THR A 113 -3.26 15.58 4.57
N LEU A 114 -2.56 14.53 4.13
CA LEU A 114 -1.29 14.66 3.40
C LEU A 114 -1.58 15.21 2.01
N ARG A 115 -0.94 16.32 1.62
CA ARG A 115 -1.24 17.00 0.35
C ARG A 115 -0.24 16.75 -0.76
N GLN A 116 1.03 16.73 -0.40
CA GLN A 116 2.14 16.59 -1.33
C GLN A 116 3.34 16.10 -0.54
N THR A 117 4.26 15.43 -1.22
CA THR A 117 5.55 15.07 -0.64
C THR A 117 6.37 16.34 -0.40
N ALA A 118 7.05 16.41 0.74
CA ALA A 118 7.90 17.55 1.09
C ALA A 118 9.36 17.37 0.64
N CYS A 119 9.75 16.17 0.20
CA CYS A 119 11.06 15.90 -0.36
C CYS A 119 11.00 14.95 -1.56
N GLN A 120 11.95 15.10 -2.48
CA GLN A 120 12.06 14.32 -3.71
C GLN A 120 12.29 12.82 -3.44
N ALA A 121 13.05 12.48 -2.38
CA ALA A 121 13.30 11.10 -2.02
C ALA A 121 12.00 10.34 -1.67
N THR A 122 11.09 10.98 -0.92
CA THR A 122 9.76 10.40 -0.62
C THR A 122 8.94 10.21 -1.89
N ALA A 123 8.92 11.23 -2.76
CA ALA A 123 8.19 11.17 -4.02
C ALA A 123 8.69 10.03 -4.92
N ALA A 124 10.01 9.96 -5.13
CA ALA A 124 10.64 8.97 -5.98
C ALA A 124 10.41 7.55 -5.45
N TRP A 125 10.54 7.35 -4.14
CA TRP A 125 10.28 6.05 -3.52
C TRP A 125 8.82 5.61 -3.69
N LEU A 126 7.85 6.48 -3.37
CA LEU A 126 6.42 6.15 -3.54
C LEU A 126 6.08 5.79 -4.98
N VAL A 127 6.60 6.56 -5.96
CA VAL A 127 6.37 6.31 -7.38
C VAL A 127 7.00 4.97 -7.82
N SER A 128 8.24 4.73 -7.41
CA SER A 128 8.96 3.49 -7.72
C SER A 128 8.23 2.27 -7.16
N GLU A 129 7.84 2.34 -5.89
CA GLU A 129 7.18 1.25 -5.19
C GLU A 129 5.75 1.01 -5.72
N ALA A 130 4.98 2.07 -5.96
CA ALA A 130 3.64 1.96 -6.56
C ALA A 130 3.70 1.30 -7.95
N THR A 131 4.66 1.71 -8.78
CA THR A 131 4.83 1.15 -10.13
C THR A 131 5.16 -0.34 -10.05
N PHE A 132 6.09 -0.71 -9.18
CA PHE A 132 6.51 -2.09 -8.97
C PHE A 132 5.34 -2.99 -8.49
N LEU A 133 4.60 -2.55 -7.47
CA LEU A 133 3.47 -3.31 -6.95
C LEU A 133 2.33 -3.44 -7.96
N MET A 134 2.03 -2.38 -8.72
CA MET A 134 1.00 -2.44 -9.76
C MET A 134 1.37 -3.41 -10.89
N GLU A 135 2.65 -3.52 -11.23
CA GLU A 135 3.14 -4.47 -12.23
C GLU A 135 2.93 -5.92 -11.77
N ILE A 136 3.30 -6.24 -10.53
CA ILE A 136 3.07 -7.59 -9.95
C ILE A 136 1.57 -7.91 -9.91
N ARG A 137 0.76 -6.97 -9.41
CA ARG A 137 -0.70 -7.11 -9.38
C ARG A 137 -1.28 -7.38 -10.77
N SER A 138 -0.80 -6.66 -11.79
CA SER A 138 -1.21 -6.85 -13.18
C SER A 138 -0.84 -8.23 -13.71
N ASN A 139 0.37 -8.71 -13.39
CA ASN A 139 0.83 -10.04 -13.80
C ASN A 139 -0.01 -11.15 -13.17
N LEU A 140 -0.31 -11.05 -11.87
CA LEU A 140 -1.18 -12.01 -11.16
C LEU A 140 -2.59 -12.05 -11.76
N ARG A 141 -3.19 -10.89 -12.05
CA ARG A 141 -4.49 -10.81 -12.72
C ARG A 141 -4.47 -11.42 -14.12
N SER A 142 -3.39 -11.16 -14.87
CA SER A 142 -3.23 -11.71 -16.22
C SER A 142 -3.13 -13.23 -16.17
N ALA A 143 -2.41 -13.79 -15.19
CA ALA A 143 -2.36 -15.23 -14.94
C ALA A 143 -3.73 -15.81 -14.58
N LEU A 144 -4.43 -15.22 -13.60
CA LEU A 144 -5.77 -15.65 -13.19
C LEU A 144 -6.82 -15.57 -14.32
N SER A 145 -6.66 -14.64 -15.26
CA SER A 145 -7.55 -14.51 -16.41
C SER A 145 -7.51 -15.73 -17.35
N LYS A 146 -6.42 -16.51 -17.33
CA LYS A 146 -6.31 -17.77 -18.09
C LYS A 146 -7.30 -18.82 -17.61
N TYR A 147 -7.70 -18.75 -16.34
CA TYR A 147 -8.62 -19.67 -15.68
C TYR A 147 -10.06 -19.16 -15.60
N GLY A 148 -10.35 -18.01 -16.22
CA GLY A 148 -11.69 -17.39 -16.17
C GLY A 148 -12.07 -16.81 -14.80
N LEU A 149 -11.17 -16.83 -13.81
CA LEU A 149 -11.41 -16.29 -12.47
C LEU A 149 -11.39 -14.76 -12.40
N PHE A 150 -10.83 -14.10 -13.43
CA PHE A 150 -10.87 -12.66 -13.60
C PHE A 150 -11.16 -12.34 -15.07
N PRO A 151 -12.26 -11.64 -15.39
CA PRO A 151 -12.50 -11.16 -16.75
C PRO A 151 -11.33 -10.28 -17.20
N ARG A 152 -10.81 -10.52 -18.41
CA ARG A 152 -9.83 -9.64 -19.04
C ARG A 152 -10.48 -8.26 -19.22
N GLY A 153 -10.21 -7.32 -18.33
CA GLY A 153 -10.69 -5.94 -18.45
C GLY A 153 -11.28 -5.31 -17.19
N ASP A 154 -11.53 -6.09 -16.13
CA ASP A 154 -12.12 -5.55 -14.91
C ASP A 154 -11.10 -4.79 -14.07
N ALA A 155 -10.88 -3.54 -14.45
CA ALA A 155 -10.26 -2.58 -13.55
C ALA A 155 -11.07 -2.51 -12.26
N SER A 156 -10.40 -2.76 -11.14
CA SER A 156 -11.04 -2.59 -9.81
C SER A 156 -11.66 -1.20 -9.70
N ALA A 157 -12.61 -0.99 -8.80
CA ALA A 157 -13.14 0.35 -8.53
C ALA A 157 -12.03 1.38 -8.23
N HIS A 158 -10.93 0.94 -7.60
CA HIS A 158 -9.73 1.76 -7.40
C HIS A 158 -9.03 2.09 -8.72
N GLU A 159 -8.93 1.14 -9.64
CA GLU A 159 -8.28 1.33 -10.94
C GLU A 159 -9.17 2.10 -11.92
N ARG A 160 -10.50 1.95 -11.83
CA ARG A 160 -11.47 2.82 -12.47
C ARG A 160 -11.42 4.22 -11.87
N ALA A 161 -11.31 4.37 -10.55
CA ALA A 161 -11.11 5.66 -9.91
C ALA A 161 -9.77 6.29 -10.30
N VAL A 162 -8.71 5.50 -10.44
CA VAL A 162 -7.40 5.94 -10.96
C VAL A 162 -7.54 6.33 -12.43
N ARG A 163 -8.12 5.51 -13.30
CA ARG A 163 -8.36 5.82 -14.73
C ARG A 163 -9.31 7.00 -14.95
N HIS A 164 -10.32 7.16 -14.09
CA HIS A 164 -11.29 8.26 -14.14
C HIS A 164 -10.71 9.54 -13.53
N ALA A 165 -9.86 9.42 -12.51
CA ALA A 165 -9.01 10.51 -12.05
C ALA A 165 -8.01 10.92 -13.13
N VAL A 166 -7.46 9.97 -13.91
CA VAL A 166 -6.61 10.20 -15.10
C VAL A 166 -7.39 10.92 -16.21
N ALA A 167 -8.69 10.68 -16.37
CA ALA A 167 -9.50 11.28 -17.43
C ALA A 167 -9.98 12.72 -17.12
N PHE A 168 -10.18 13.08 -15.84
CA PHE A 168 -10.75 14.37 -15.45
C PHE A 168 -9.78 15.33 -14.72
N ARG A 169 -8.58 14.89 -14.35
CA ARG A 169 -7.45 15.73 -13.95
C ARG A 169 -6.16 15.08 -14.43
N LYS A 170 -5.13 15.88 -14.75
CA LYS A 170 -3.76 15.41 -14.94
C LYS A 170 -3.47 14.35 -13.87
N THR A 171 -3.25 13.10 -14.29
CA THR A 171 -2.79 11.90 -13.54
C THR A 171 -2.84 12.00 -12.01
N PRO A 172 -3.49 11.07 -11.26
CA PRO A 172 -3.12 10.90 -9.86
C PRO A 172 -1.63 10.60 -9.84
N GLU A 173 -0.86 11.55 -9.31
CA GLU A 173 0.55 11.42 -9.04
C GLU A 173 0.77 10.01 -8.45
N PRO A 174 1.70 9.17 -8.94
CA PRO A 174 1.86 7.83 -8.40
C PRO A 174 2.18 7.83 -6.89
N SER A 175 2.60 8.98 -6.36
CA SER A 175 2.71 9.25 -4.92
C SER A 175 1.38 9.27 -4.13
N ALA A 176 0.23 9.23 -4.81
CA ALA A 176 -1.12 9.15 -4.23
C ALA A 176 -1.65 7.71 -4.13
N VAL A 177 -0.88 6.71 -4.55
CA VAL A 177 -1.27 5.30 -4.43
C VAL A 177 -1.07 4.82 -2.99
N ASN A 178 -2.13 4.26 -2.40
CA ASN A 178 -2.04 3.59 -1.10
C ASN A 178 -1.35 2.23 -1.28
N LEU A 179 -0.05 2.15 -0.96
CA LEU A 179 0.77 0.94 -1.16
C LEU A 179 0.26 -0.25 -0.34
N ARG A 180 -0.20 -0.02 0.91
CA ARG A 180 -0.83 -1.06 1.75
C ARG A 180 -1.99 -1.74 1.04
N ARG A 181 -2.86 -0.96 0.38
CA ARG A 181 -4.00 -1.51 -0.34
C ARG A 181 -3.58 -2.39 -1.51
N VAL A 182 -2.54 -1.98 -2.23
CA VAL A 182 -2.01 -2.78 -3.36
C VAL A 182 -1.41 -4.09 -2.86
N LEU A 183 -0.67 -4.06 -1.75
CA LEU A 183 -0.11 -5.27 -1.12
C LEU A 183 -1.21 -6.25 -0.70
N LEU A 184 -2.28 -5.77 -0.07
CA LEU A 184 -3.42 -6.62 0.30
C LEU A 184 -4.12 -7.21 -0.93
N ASP A 185 -4.32 -6.40 -1.98
CA ASP A 185 -4.90 -6.89 -3.23
C ASP A 185 -3.98 -7.94 -3.89
N ILE A 186 -2.65 -7.79 -3.82
CA ILE A 186 -1.67 -8.77 -4.32
C ILE A 186 -1.74 -10.08 -3.53
N ASP A 187 -1.81 -10.01 -2.20
CA ASP A 187 -1.89 -11.20 -1.33
C ASP A 187 -3.14 -12.04 -1.65
N GLN A 188 -4.29 -11.39 -1.83
CA GLN A 188 -5.52 -12.06 -2.25
C GLN A 188 -5.40 -12.71 -3.62
N LEU A 189 -4.81 -12.02 -4.60
CA LEU A 189 -4.58 -12.57 -5.94
C LEU A 189 -3.57 -13.73 -5.93
N HIS A 190 -2.55 -13.63 -5.07
CA HIS A 190 -1.58 -14.70 -4.87
C HIS A 190 -2.24 -15.95 -4.32
N GLN A 191 -3.05 -15.83 -3.26
CA GLN A 191 -3.78 -16.95 -2.67
C GLN A 191 -4.69 -17.62 -3.70
N ALA A 192 -5.48 -16.84 -4.43
CA ALA A 192 -6.37 -17.37 -5.47
C ALA A 192 -5.61 -18.08 -6.61
N LEU A 193 -4.45 -17.56 -7.03
CA LEU A 193 -3.64 -18.22 -8.06
C LEU A 193 -2.93 -19.46 -7.51
N ALA A 194 -2.52 -19.43 -6.23
CA ALA A 194 -1.83 -20.53 -5.59
C ALA A 194 -2.71 -21.78 -5.42
N GLU A 195 -4.02 -21.61 -5.30
CA GLU A 195 -4.98 -22.71 -5.29
C GLU A 195 -5.00 -23.51 -6.61
N ILE A 196 -4.69 -22.87 -7.74
CA ILE A 196 -4.72 -23.49 -9.07
C ILE A 196 -3.30 -23.85 -9.54
N GLU A 197 -2.40 -22.86 -9.53
CA GLU A 197 -1.01 -22.97 -10.01
C GLU A 197 -0.04 -22.36 -8.99
N PRO A 198 0.32 -23.11 -7.92
CA PRO A 198 1.18 -22.60 -6.85
C PRO A 198 2.55 -22.15 -7.34
N ARG A 199 3.09 -22.80 -8.39
CA ARG A 199 4.39 -22.44 -8.97
C ARG A 199 4.35 -21.09 -9.69
N GLU A 200 3.29 -20.80 -10.46
CA GLU A 200 3.16 -19.51 -11.15
C GLU A 200 2.95 -18.38 -10.13
N ALA A 201 2.10 -18.61 -9.12
CA ALA A 201 1.89 -17.67 -8.02
C ALA A 201 3.19 -17.30 -7.28
N TRP A 202 4.02 -18.30 -6.96
CA TRP A 202 5.33 -18.08 -6.34
C TRP A 202 6.29 -17.31 -7.25
N LEU A 203 6.40 -17.68 -8.53
CA LEU A 203 7.29 -16.99 -9.47
C LEU A 203 6.95 -15.50 -9.59
N LEU A 204 5.67 -15.17 -9.75
CA LEU A 204 5.20 -13.79 -9.93
C LEU A 204 5.35 -12.93 -8.67
N THR A 205 5.44 -13.54 -7.50
CA THR A 205 5.55 -12.83 -6.21
C THR A 205 6.94 -12.94 -5.57
N SER A 206 7.85 -13.74 -6.12
CA SER A 206 9.20 -13.98 -5.58
C SER A 206 10.04 -12.72 -5.34
N HIS A 207 9.74 -11.64 -6.09
CA HIS A 207 10.39 -10.34 -5.96
C HIS A 207 9.83 -9.46 -4.83
N LEU A 208 8.67 -9.81 -4.29
CA LEU A 208 8.18 -9.31 -3.01
C LEU A 208 8.97 -10.03 -1.93
N LYS A 209 10.23 -9.64 -1.72
CA LYS A 209 10.85 -9.89 -0.42
C LYS A 209 10.06 -9.05 0.58
N VAL A 210 8.98 -9.63 1.10
CA VAL A 210 8.22 -9.10 2.22
C VAL A 210 9.20 -9.13 3.38
N GLY A 211 9.86 -8.00 3.64
CA GLY A 211 10.31 -7.71 4.98
C GLY A 211 9.04 -7.64 5.81
N THR A 212 8.64 -8.76 6.39
CA THR A 212 7.63 -8.84 7.44
C THR A 212 8.17 -8.10 8.65
N ALA A 213 8.17 -6.76 8.59
CA ALA A 213 8.30 -5.88 9.76
C ALA A 213 7.03 -5.93 10.63
N ALA A 214 6.25 -7.01 10.55
CA ALA A 214 5.04 -7.27 11.32
C ALA A 214 5.28 -8.28 12.46
N ALA A 215 6.53 -8.65 12.77
CA ALA A 215 6.87 -9.65 13.79
C ALA A 215 7.79 -9.16 14.93
N ALA A 216 7.97 -7.84 15.11
CA ALA A 216 8.88 -7.31 16.14
C ALA A 216 8.26 -6.26 17.09
N VAL A 217 6.96 -6.36 17.37
CA VAL A 217 6.32 -5.68 18.51
C VAL A 217 5.43 -6.68 19.22
N GLY A 218 6.01 -7.43 20.16
CA GLY A 218 5.28 -8.44 20.91
C GLY A 218 6.18 -9.45 21.61
N LYS A 219 7.13 -9.00 22.44
CA LYS A 219 7.74 -9.80 23.51
C LYS A 219 8.54 -8.91 24.48
N GLU A 220 7.83 -8.12 25.27
CA GLU A 220 8.30 -7.74 26.61
C GLU A 220 7.11 -7.72 27.56
N GLN A 221 6.73 -8.90 28.05
CA GLN A 221 6.06 -9.08 29.33
C GLN A 221 6.62 -10.35 29.98
N GLY A 222 7.10 -10.21 31.22
CA GLY A 222 7.73 -11.24 32.04
C GLY A 222 8.69 -10.55 33.01
N SER A 223 8.18 -9.80 33.99
CA SER A 223 7.87 -10.34 35.32
C SER A 223 9.09 -11.00 35.97
N GLY A 224 9.76 -10.25 36.84
CA GLY A 224 10.86 -10.72 37.68
C GLY A 224 10.98 -9.81 38.89
N SER A 225 9.97 -9.87 39.76
CA SER A 225 10.07 -9.40 41.14
C SER A 225 11.04 -10.31 41.88
N ASP A 226 12.17 -9.79 42.33
CA ASP A 226 12.92 -10.39 43.42
C ASP A 226 13.22 -9.35 44.50
N LEU A 227 12.55 -9.56 45.62
CA LEU A 227 12.88 -9.04 46.93
C LEU A 227 14.26 -9.59 47.33
N SER A 228 15.21 -8.71 47.62
CA SER A 228 16.32 -9.07 48.50
C SER A 228 16.27 -8.19 49.74
N VAL A 229 15.98 -8.87 50.85
CA VAL A 229 16.18 -8.41 52.21
C VAL A 229 17.69 -8.38 52.45
N ALA A 230 18.23 -7.23 52.84
CA ALA A 230 19.56 -7.15 53.43
C ALA A 230 19.40 -6.75 54.90
N ALA A 231 20.09 -7.52 55.73
CA ALA A 231 20.16 -7.44 57.19
C ALA A 231 20.74 -6.11 57.70
#